data_AF-A0A396TY24-F1
#
_entry.id   AF-A0A396TY24-F1
#
_cell.length_a   1.000
_cell.length_b   1.000
_cell.length_c   1.000
_cell.angle_alpha   90.00
_cell.angle_beta   90.00
_cell.angle_gamma   90.00
#
_symmetry.space_group_name_H-M   'P 1'
#
loop_
_entity.id
_entity.type
_entity.pdbx_description
1 polymer ?
#
loop_
_entity_poly.entity_id
_entity_poly.type
_entity_poly.pdbx_seq_one_letter_code
_entity_poly.pdbx_strand_id
1 'polypeptide(L)'
;MQGLLSFIRSQYWFWFVRNAIIDYELQDIANNKARQVMKVVMKGSYKNDLQLERRKNKLLKLLDNPIHKNLYSRALMAEWIFEISNSEEVANIIANDGDKFKNADEPVPGSLVDNVEKIIPGSRLAYDSGPSGLFEILEAQTLLESLFILARQLLDILESNFDSLNKDEKLIELKKMLASRIQLGIFGGTIKLLRSVEDVFDYIFPNNEWEHFAPSVSKFENGTEGFNRNNFRQPMFISLDSIVPVLIGFAFFRARFFDEVHYLAKVCYEEGFLKVLYDRFLISENNWSFDRDKRVTLEMINNGEPVICNLFLRAKFMAEPMLFANAFEPKE
;
A
#
# COMPACT_ATOMS: atom_id res chain seq x y z
N MET A 1 -10.93 -8.53 -10.86
CA MET A 1 -9.84 -7.68 -10.32
C MET A 1 -10.22 -6.19 -10.20
N GLN A 2 -10.85 -5.58 -11.22
CA GLN A 2 -11.11 -4.13 -11.29
C GLN A 2 -11.94 -3.52 -10.13
N GLY A 3 -12.87 -4.27 -9.52
CA GLY A 3 -13.71 -3.75 -8.43
C GLY A 3 -12.91 -3.38 -7.18
N LEU A 4 -12.44 -4.38 -6.40
CA LEU A 4 -11.79 -4.17 -5.10
C LEU A 4 -10.55 -3.27 -5.17
N LEU A 5 -9.67 -3.53 -6.14
CA LEU A 5 -8.40 -2.82 -6.23
C LEU A 5 -8.60 -1.34 -6.61
N SER A 6 -9.63 -1.01 -7.40
CA SER A 6 -9.93 0.41 -7.70
C SER A 6 -10.31 1.21 -6.45
N PHE A 7 -10.95 0.59 -5.46
CA PHE A 7 -11.26 1.23 -4.19
C PHE A 7 -10.02 1.41 -3.32
N ILE A 8 -9.19 0.37 -3.17
CA ILE A 8 -7.93 0.48 -2.41
C ILE A 8 -6.99 1.51 -3.06
N ARG A 9 -6.91 1.52 -4.39
CA ARG A 9 -6.19 2.55 -5.17
C ARG A 9 -6.67 3.95 -4.84
N SER A 10 -7.96 4.13 -4.70
CA SER A 10 -8.56 5.43 -4.40
C SER A 10 -8.14 5.97 -3.03
N GLN A 11 -8.07 5.10 -2.00
CA GLN A 11 -7.56 5.52 -0.68
C GLN A 11 -6.08 5.91 -0.75
N TYR A 12 -5.27 5.06 -1.39
CA TYR A 12 -3.84 5.31 -1.50
C TYR A 12 -3.54 6.57 -2.32
N TRP A 13 -4.23 6.75 -3.44
CA TRP A 13 -4.09 7.92 -4.30
C TRP A 13 -4.52 9.20 -3.58
N PHE A 14 -5.63 9.16 -2.84
CA PHE A 14 -6.05 10.30 -2.02
C PHE A 14 -4.98 10.66 -0.97
N TRP A 15 -4.43 9.66 -0.28
CA TRP A 15 -3.32 9.86 0.66
C TRP A 15 -2.09 10.47 -0.02
N PHE A 16 -1.72 9.97 -1.21
CA PHE A 16 -0.57 10.45 -1.97
C PHE A 16 -0.74 11.92 -2.36
N VAL A 17 -1.87 12.26 -2.97
CA VAL A 17 -2.22 13.64 -3.36
C VAL A 17 -2.19 14.55 -2.14
N ARG A 18 -2.81 14.15 -1.02
CA ARG A 18 -2.79 14.92 0.22
C ARG A 18 -1.36 15.20 0.70
N ASN A 19 -0.49 14.20 0.73
CA ASN A 19 0.87 14.36 1.20
C ASN A 19 1.70 15.26 0.27
N ALA A 20 1.55 15.12 -1.04
CA ALA A 20 2.23 15.99 -2.01
C ALA A 20 1.82 17.46 -1.85
N ILE A 21 0.54 17.74 -1.56
CA ILE A 21 0.08 19.10 -1.28
C ILE A 21 0.63 19.60 0.07
N ILE A 22 0.73 18.75 1.09
CA ILE A 22 1.38 19.11 2.35
C ILE A 22 2.85 19.50 2.13
N ASP A 23 3.58 18.75 1.32
CA ASP A 23 4.96 19.07 0.97
C ASP A 23 5.06 20.42 0.23
N TYR A 24 4.13 20.69 -0.69
CA TYR A 24 4.01 21.99 -1.35
C TYR A 24 3.78 23.12 -0.33
N GLU A 25 2.84 22.95 0.61
CA GLU A 25 2.57 23.93 1.67
C GLU A 25 3.81 24.16 2.54
N LEU A 26 4.54 23.10 2.91
CA LEU A 26 5.78 23.21 3.70
C LEU A 26 6.87 24.00 2.96
N GLN A 27 7.03 23.78 1.65
CA GLN A 27 7.95 24.55 0.81
C GLN A 27 7.52 26.02 0.71
N ASP A 28 6.22 26.27 0.59
CA ASP A 28 5.66 27.62 0.48
C ASP A 28 5.79 28.42 1.80
N ILE A 29 5.67 27.74 2.94
CA ILE A 29 5.99 28.28 4.28
C ILE A 29 7.48 28.64 4.35
N ALA A 30 8.38 27.73 3.92
CA ALA A 30 9.82 27.98 3.93
C ALA A 30 10.23 29.17 3.03
N ASN A 31 9.53 29.34 1.91
CA ASN A 31 9.76 30.42 0.94
C ASN A 31 9.01 31.74 1.26
N ASN A 32 8.34 31.84 2.41
CA ASN A 32 7.56 33.00 2.87
C ASN A 32 6.41 33.45 1.93
N LYS A 33 5.93 32.56 1.06
CA LYS A 33 4.85 32.83 0.10
C LYS A 33 3.47 32.34 0.56
N ALA A 34 3.40 31.50 1.60
CA ALA A 34 2.17 30.94 2.19
C ALA A 34 1.17 31.93 2.82
N ARG A 35 1.46 33.23 2.77
CA ARG A 35 0.63 34.27 3.42
C ARG A 35 -0.72 34.48 2.74
N GLN A 36 -0.89 34.12 1.45
CA GLN A 36 -2.13 34.37 0.71
C GLN A 36 -3.18 33.28 0.94
N VAL A 37 -2.84 32.00 0.73
CA VAL A 37 -3.75 30.86 0.95
C VAL A 37 -4.21 30.80 2.40
N MET A 38 -3.30 30.92 3.38
CA MET A 38 -3.65 30.88 4.81
C MET A 38 -4.57 32.03 5.26
N LYS A 39 -4.56 33.17 4.57
CA LYS A 39 -5.44 34.31 4.88
C LYS A 39 -6.91 34.01 4.53
N VAL A 40 -7.14 33.18 3.51
CA VAL A 40 -8.46 32.75 3.05
C VAL A 40 -9.00 31.63 3.95
N VAL A 41 -8.20 30.60 4.23
CA VAL A 41 -8.64 29.42 4.99
C VAL A 41 -8.91 29.72 6.47
N MET A 42 -8.07 30.52 7.11
CA MET A 42 -8.14 30.72 8.57
C MET A 42 -8.93 31.95 9.02
N LYS A 43 -9.65 32.64 8.10
CA LYS A 43 -10.44 33.85 8.39
C LYS A 43 -9.74 34.82 9.36
N GLY A 44 -8.46 35.09 9.10
CA GLY A 44 -7.63 35.89 10.01
C GLY A 44 -6.28 36.22 9.40
N SER A 45 -5.81 37.44 9.64
CA SER A 45 -4.44 37.83 9.31
C SER A 45 -3.50 37.11 10.25
N TYR A 46 -2.67 36.20 9.74
CA TYR A 46 -1.48 35.75 10.47
C TYR A 46 -0.63 36.98 10.76
N LYS A 47 -0.60 37.41 12.02
CA LYS A 47 0.19 38.55 12.47
C LYS A 47 1.50 38.12 13.13
N ASN A 48 1.80 36.81 13.26
CA ASN A 48 2.95 36.37 14.06
C ASN A 48 3.59 35.04 13.59
N ASP A 49 4.93 35.01 13.47
CA ASP A 49 5.75 33.86 13.03
C ASP A 49 5.51 32.59 13.85
N LEU A 50 5.13 32.74 15.12
CA LEU A 50 4.78 31.65 16.03
C LEU A 50 3.65 30.76 15.49
N GLN A 51 2.67 31.35 14.78
CA GLN A 51 1.56 30.57 14.23
C GLN A 51 2.04 29.73 13.03
N LEU A 52 2.98 30.23 12.23
CA LEU A 52 3.49 29.52 11.03
C LEU A 52 4.28 28.30 11.47
N GLU A 53 5.11 28.47 12.50
CA GLU A 53 5.86 27.38 13.10
C GLU A 53 4.94 26.31 13.70
N ARG A 54 3.82 26.70 14.32
CA ARG A 54 2.80 25.73 14.79
C ARG A 54 2.14 24.98 13.64
N ARG A 55 1.86 25.63 12.50
CA ARG A 55 1.28 24.96 11.32
C ARG A 55 2.28 23.99 10.71
N LYS A 56 3.53 24.42 10.50
CA LYS A 56 4.64 23.58 10.05
C LYS A 56 4.79 22.32 10.90
N ASN A 57 4.87 22.47 12.22
CA ASN A 57 4.98 21.33 13.13
C ASN A 57 3.78 20.37 13.09
N LYS A 58 2.57 20.89 12.83
CA LYS A 58 1.38 20.04 12.64
C LYS A 58 1.43 19.26 11.33
N LEU A 59 1.91 19.88 10.26
CA LEU A 59 2.06 19.25 8.94
C LEU A 59 3.14 18.16 8.96
N LEU A 60 4.30 18.44 9.54
CA LEU A 60 5.36 17.44 9.72
C LEU A 60 4.85 16.22 10.50
N LYS A 61 4.12 16.45 11.61
CA LYS A 61 3.50 15.35 12.37
C LYS A 61 2.47 14.55 11.57
N LEU A 62 1.78 15.17 10.60
CA LEU A 62 0.80 14.49 9.75
C LEU A 62 1.48 13.65 8.66
N LEU A 63 2.64 14.08 8.15
CA LEU A 63 3.48 13.27 7.25
C LEU A 63 4.08 12.05 7.98
N ASP A 64 4.43 12.22 9.25
CA ASP A 64 4.94 11.13 10.10
C ASP A 64 3.82 10.16 10.50
N ASN A 65 2.66 10.67 10.93
CA ASN A 65 1.49 9.89 11.31
C ASN A 65 0.22 10.36 10.56
N PRO A 66 -0.09 9.71 9.41
CA PRO A 66 -1.22 10.01 8.55
C PRO A 66 -2.61 9.96 9.19
N ILE A 67 -2.79 9.19 10.27
CA ILE A 67 -4.08 9.02 10.98
C ILE A 67 -4.35 10.21 11.92
N HIS A 68 -3.31 10.93 12.35
CA HIS A 68 -3.45 11.98 13.37
C HIS A 68 -4.16 13.24 12.87
N LYS A 69 -5.41 13.42 13.32
CA LYS A 69 -6.26 14.62 13.19
C LYS A 69 -6.55 14.99 11.73
N ASN A 70 -7.81 15.28 11.42
CA ASN A 70 -8.27 15.75 10.11
C ASN A 70 -7.80 17.22 9.87
N LEU A 71 -6.49 17.46 9.92
CA LEU A 71 -5.86 18.77 9.69
C LEU A 71 -5.91 19.17 8.21
N TYR A 72 -6.17 18.21 7.34
CA TYR A 72 -6.26 18.34 5.90
C TYR A 72 -7.61 17.80 5.41
N SER A 73 -8.59 18.69 5.30
CA SER A 73 -9.94 18.38 4.82
C SER A 73 -9.99 18.40 3.29
N ARG A 74 -11.03 17.79 2.70
CA ARG A 74 -11.27 17.86 1.25
C ARG A 74 -11.36 19.31 0.73
N ALA A 75 -11.93 20.21 1.53
CA ALA A 75 -12.01 21.64 1.21
C ALA A 75 -10.62 22.28 1.12
N LEU A 76 -9.75 21.99 2.09
CA LEU A 76 -8.38 22.51 2.09
C LEU A 76 -7.55 21.94 0.93
N MET A 77 -7.73 20.66 0.59
CA MET A 77 -7.09 20.07 -0.59
C MET A 77 -7.54 20.77 -1.88
N ALA A 78 -8.84 21.01 -2.02
CA ALA A 78 -9.39 21.70 -3.19
C ALA A 78 -8.85 23.13 -3.33
N GLU A 79 -8.77 23.89 -2.24
CA GLU A 79 -8.19 25.23 -2.22
C GLU A 79 -6.73 25.20 -2.71
N TRP A 80 -5.90 24.33 -2.17
CA TRP A 80 -4.51 24.23 -2.61
C TRP A 80 -4.38 23.76 -4.06
N ILE A 81 -5.20 22.81 -4.51
CA ILE A 81 -5.21 22.39 -5.92
C ILE A 81 -5.53 23.56 -6.84
N PHE A 82 -6.53 24.37 -6.47
CA PHE A 82 -6.87 25.58 -7.21
C PHE A 82 -5.70 26.58 -7.22
N GLU A 83 -5.07 26.83 -6.08
CA GLU A 83 -3.93 27.77 -5.98
C GLU A 83 -2.71 27.31 -6.79
N ILE A 84 -2.43 26.00 -6.84
CA ILE A 84 -1.30 25.45 -7.59
C ILE A 84 -1.54 25.52 -9.11
N SER A 85 -2.78 25.31 -9.56
CA SER A 85 -3.07 25.01 -10.97
C SER A 85 -4.05 25.94 -11.67
N ASN A 86 -4.76 26.79 -10.93
CA ASN A 86 -5.97 27.50 -11.35
C ASN A 86 -7.07 26.59 -11.94
N SER A 87 -7.07 25.30 -11.62
CA SER A 87 -8.07 24.34 -12.10
C SER A 87 -9.29 24.28 -11.17
N GLU A 88 -10.34 25.02 -11.53
CA GLU A 88 -11.62 24.97 -10.80
C GLU A 88 -12.30 23.61 -10.92
N GLU A 89 -12.17 22.94 -12.07
CA GLU A 89 -12.74 21.62 -12.32
C GLU A 89 -12.20 20.57 -11.33
N VAL A 90 -10.87 20.43 -11.23
CA VAL A 90 -10.24 19.45 -10.35
C VAL A 90 -10.49 19.80 -8.88
N ALA A 91 -10.40 21.09 -8.53
CA ALA A 91 -10.70 21.56 -7.18
C ALA A 91 -12.14 21.21 -6.76
N ASN A 92 -13.12 21.42 -7.64
CA ASN A 92 -14.52 21.09 -7.35
C ASN A 92 -14.75 19.58 -7.17
N ILE A 93 -14.11 18.73 -7.98
CA ILE A 93 -14.22 17.27 -7.81
C ILE A 93 -13.65 16.86 -6.45
N ILE A 94 -12.46 17.34 -6.08
CA ILE A 94 -11.87 17.03 -4.77
C ILE A 94 -12.71 17.58 -3.63
N ALA A 95 -13.25 18.80 -3.76
CA ALA A 95 -14.12 19.40 -2.77
C ALA A 95 -15.39 18.58 -2.55
N ASN A 96 -15.98 18.01 -3.61
CA ASN A 96 -17.27 17.29 -3.54
C ASN A 96 -17.11 15.80 -3.21
N ASP A 97 -16.11 15.13 -3.78
CA ASP A 97 -15.97 13.67 -3.73
C ASP A 97 -14.75 13.19 -2.93
N GLY A 98 -13.89 14.09 -2.44
CA GLY A 98 -12.65 13.72 -1.75
C GLY A 98 -12.83 12.75 -0.56
N ASP A 99 -13.91 12.90 0.21
CA ASP A 99 -14.21 11.97 1.32
C ASP A 99 -14.56 10.56 0.82
N LYS A 100 -15.20 10.44 -0.35
CA LYS A 100 -15.52 9.14 -0.95
C LYS A 100 -14.26 8.40 -1.38
N PHE A 101 -13.29 9.11 -1.96
CA PHE A 101 -12.00 8.52 -2.32
C PHE A 101 -11.20 8.10 -1.08
N LYS A 102 -11.16 8.97 -0.06
CA LYS A 102 -10.52 8.71 1.22
C LYS A 102 -11.07 7.45 1.90
N ASN A 103 -12.38 7.26 1.87
CA ASN A 103 -13.05 6.13 2.55
C ASN A 103 -13.16 4.88 1.66
N ALA A 104 -12.78 4.96 0.38
CA ALA A 104 -12.97 3.91 -0.62
C ALA A 104 -14.44 3.59 -0.93
N ASP A 105 -15.31 4.60 -0.84
CA ASP A 105 -16.74 4.49 -1.16
C ASP A 105 -16.95 4.50 -2.68
N GLU A 106 -16.11 5.23 -3.42
CA GLU A 106 -16.13 5.32 -4.87
C GLU A 106 -14.70 5.23 -5.46
N PRO A 107 -14.53 4.59 -6.63
CA PRO A 107 -13.26 4.59 -7.33
C PRO A 107 -12.98 5.98 -7.93
N VAL A 108 -11.72 6.40 -7.91
CA VAL A 108 -11.27 7.62 -8.57
C VAL A 108 -11.37 7.45 -10.09
N PRO A 109 -12.06 8.34 -10.82
CA PRO A 109 -12.12 8.28 -12.27
C PRO A 109 -10.73 8.42 -12.90
N GLY A 110 -10.44 7.63 -13.94
CA GLY A 110 -9.14 7.68 -14.63
C GLY A 110 -8.80 9.08 -15.19
N SER A 111 -9.81 9.84 -15.63
CA SER A 111 -9.66 11.22 -16.08
C SER A 111 -9.25 12.18 -14.96
N LEU A 112 -9.71 11.94 -13.72
CA LEU A 112 -9.29 12.73 -12.56
C LEU A 112 -7.81 12.47 -12.27
N VAL A 113 -7.37 11.20 -12.34
CA VAL A 113 -5.95 10.85 -12.17
C VAL A 113 -5.09 11.54 -13.25
N ASP A 114 -5.51 11.52 -14.52
CA ASP A 114 -4.79 12.21 -15.61
C ASP A 114 -4.68 13.73 -15.39
N ASN A 115 -5.75 14.34 -14.88
CA ASN A 115 -5.77 15.78 -14.65
C ASN A 115 -4.93 16.16 -13.43
N VAL A 116 -4.96 15.35 -12.36
CA VAL A 116 -4.13 15.57 -11.19
C VAL A 116 -2.66 15.30 -11.48
N GLU A 117 -2.29 14.39 -12.37
CA GLU A 117 -0.89 14.17 -12.78
C GLU A 117 -0.23 15.42 -13.35
N LYS A 118 -1.00 16.26 -14.06
CA LYS A 118 -0.51 17.54 -14.59
C LYS A 118 -0.21 18.57 -13.50
N ILE A 119 -0.78 18.39 -12.31
CA ILE A 119 -0.68 19.30 -11.16
C ILE A 119 0.31 18.76 -10.12
N ILE A 120 0.24 17.46 -9.86
CA ILE A 120 1.03 16.69 -8.90
C ILE A 120 1.67 15.52 -9.65
N PRO A 121 2.88 15.71 -10.19
CA PRO A 121 3.60 14.66 -10.90
C PRO A 121 3.79 13.40 -10.04
N GLY A 122 3.63 12.23 -10.64
CA GLY A 122 3.72 10.93 -9.97
C GLY A 122 2.41 10.42 -9.38
N SER A 123 1.32 11.19 -9.41
CA SER A 123 -0.01 10.76 -8.95
C SER A 123 -0.57 9.59 -9.78
N ARG A 124 -0.32 9.55 -11.09
CA ARG A 124 -0.68 8.43 -11.98
C ARG A 124 0.08 7.18 -11.58
N LEU A 125 1.39 7.29 -11.39
CA LEU A 125 2.23 6.17 -10.94
C LEU A 125 1.78 5.68 -9.56
N ALA A 126 1.46 6.57 -8.63
CA ALA A 126 0.95 6.19 -7.31
C ALA A 126 -0.38 5.43 -7.43
N TYR A 127 -1.30 5.87 -8.30
CA TYR A 127 -2.55 5.17 -8.55
C TYR A 127 -2.33 3.77 -9.14
N ASP A 128 -1.46 3.65 -10.14
CA ASP A 128 -1.25 2.39 -10.86
C ASP A 128 -0.43 1.39 -10.03
N SER A 129 0.70 1.83 -9.46
CA SER A 129 1.69 0.99 -8.78
C SER A 129 1.41 0.74 -7.31
N GLY A 130 0.78 1.68 -6.61
CA GLY A 130 0.58 1.60 -5.17
C GLY A 130 1.88 1.76 -4.35
N PRO A 131 1.81 1.55 -3.02
CA PRO A 131 3.00 1.63 -2.17
C PRO A 131 3.98 0.50 -2.50
N SER A 132 5.22 0.85 -2.82
CA SER A 132 6.30 -0.07 -3.21
C SER A 132 5.87 -1.10 -4.27
N GLY A 133 5.09 -0.68 -5.28
CA GLY A 133 4.64 -1.56 -6.37
C GLY A 133 3.60 -2.61 -5.97
N LEU A 134 2.99 -2.53 -4.78
CA LEU A 134 2.00 -3.50 -4.30
C LEU A 134 0.88 -3.76 -5.31
N PHE A 135 0.32 -2.72 -5.94
CA PHE A 135 -0.80 -2.92 -6.88
C PHE A 135 -0.35 -3.58 -8.17
N GLU A 136 0.84 -3.24 -8.68
CA GLU A 136 1.45 -3.92 -9.81
C GLU A 136 1.65 -5.42 -9.54
N ILE A 137 2.12 -5.78 -8.33
CA ILE A 137 2.32 -7.19 -7.92
C ILE A 137 0.98 -7.94 -7.94
N LEU A 138 -0.08 -7.32 -7.40
CA LEU A 138 -1.42 -7.91 -7.32
C LEU A 138 -2.05 -8.08 -8.70
N GLU A 139 -1.82 -7.14 -9.62
CA GLU A 139 -2.40 -7.18 -10.98
C GLU A 139 -1.61 -7.96 -12.01
N ALA A 140 -0.35 -8.27 -11.73
CA ALA A 140 0.50 -9.05 -12.63
C ALA A 140 -0.23 -10.28 -13.16
N GLN A 141 -0.14 -10.52 -14.47
CA GLN A 141 -0.93 -11.57 -15.12
C GLN A 141 -0.28 -12.94 -14.99
N THR A 142 1.06 -12.97 -14.86
CA THR A 142 1.83 -14.21 -14.82
C THR A 142 2.68 -14.32 -13.56
N LEU A 143 3.03 -15.56 -13.19
CA LEU A 143 3.95 -15.86 -12.09
C LEU A 143 5.28 -15.14 -12.28
N LEU A 144 5.82 -15.19 -13.50
CA LEU A 144 7.11 -14.59 -13.82
C LEU A 144 7.08 -13.07 -13.67
N GLU A 145 6.06 -12.41 -14.23
CA GLU A 145 5.87 -10.97 -14.13
C GLU A 145 5.73 -10.51 -12.68
N SER A 146 4.86 -11.15 -11.91
CA SER A 146 4.64 -10.81 -10.49
C SER A 146 5.92 -10.96 -9.67
N LEU A 147 6.66 -12.05 -9.88
CA LEU A 147 7.94 -12.29 -9.22
C LEU A 147 9.01 -11.26 -9.61
N PHE A 148 9.06 -10.85 -10.87
CA PHE A 148 9.99 -9.82 -11.32
C PHE A 148 9.71 -8.46 -10.69
N ILE A 149 8.44 -8.06 -10.63
CA ILE A 149 8.02 -6.82 -9.96
C ILE A 149 8.40 -6.90 -8.48
N LEU A 150 8.05 -7.99 -7.79
CA LEU A 150 8.42 -8.25 -6.40
C LEU A 150 9.92 -8.10 -6.14
N ALA A 151 10.73 -8.80 -6.92
CA ALA A 151 12.18 -8.80 -6.77
C ALA A 151 12.77 -7.40 -7.00
N ARG A 152 12.23 -6.66 -7.96
CA ARG A 152 12.68 -5.29 -8.27
C ARG A 152 12.34 -4.32 -7.14
N GLN A 153 11.10 -4.34 -6.64
CA GLN A 153 10.68 -3.51 -5.52
C GLN A 153 11.47 -3.82 -4.24
N LEU A 154 11.77 -5.10 -4.01
CA LEU A 154 12.62 -5.51 -2.90
C LEU A 154 14.06 -5.01 -3.05
N LEU A 155 14.62 -5.09 -4.26
CA LEU A 155 15.95 -4.54 -4.56
C LEU A 155 15.98 -3.02 -4.33
N ASP A 156 14.98 -2.29 -4.81
CA ASP A 156 14.89 -0.84 -4.67
C ASP A 156 14.83 -0.42 -3.18
N ILE A 157 14.12 -1.18 -2.35
CA ILE A 157 14.10 -0.97 -0.89
C ILE A 157 15.49 -1.21 -0.28
N LEU A 158 16.18 -2.29 -0.66
CA LEU A 158 17.53 -2.57 -0.18
C LEU A 158 18.52 -1.50 -0.63
N GLU A 159 18.39 -0.97 -1.84
CA GLU A 159 19.23 0.12 -2.36
C GLU A 159 18.96 1.44 -1.64
N SER A 160 17.70 1.75 -1.36
CA SER A 160 17.31 2.99 -0.67
C SER A 160 17.75 3.04 0.80
N ASN A 161 18.06 1.89 1.40
CA ASN A 161 18.53 1.78 2.78
C ASN A 161 20.04 1.51 2.89
N PHE A 162 20.78 1.56 1.78
CA PHE A 162 22.16 1.08 1.65
C PHE A 162 23.13 1.56 2.75
N ASP A 163 23.05 2.83 3.17
CA ASP A 163 23.93 3.37 4.22
C ASP A 163 23.74 2.68 5.58
N SER A 164 22.52 2.26 5.89
CA SER A 164 22.21 1.47 7.09
C SER A 164 22.61 0.00 6.90
N LEU A 165 22.55 -0.52 5.67
CA LEU A 165 22.82 -1.92 5.34
C LEU A 165 24.31 -2.24 5.12
N ASN A 166 25.14 -1.25 4.82
CA ASN A 166 26.56 -1.43 4.42
C ASN A 166 27.46 -2.13 5.44
N LYS A 167 26.95 -2.34 6.67
CA LYS A 167 27.68 -3.00 7.74
C LYS A 167 27.37 -4.50 7.84
N ASP A 168 26.39 -5.00 7.08
CA ASP A 168 26.01 -6.40 7.09
C ASP A 168 26.42 -7.12 5.79
N GLU A 169 27.43 -8.00 5.91
CA GLU A 169 27.98 -8.73 4.76
C GLU A 169 26.94 -9.66 4.10
N LYS A 170 26.05 -10.26 4.89
CA LYS A 170 25.08 -11.23 4.37
C LYS A 170 24.00 -10.53 3.56
N LEU A 171 23.50 -9.40 4.02
CA LEU A 171 22.50 -8.63 3.29
C LEU A 171 23.09 -8.02 2.01
N ILE A 172 24.36 -7.63 2.01
CA ILE A 172 25.08 -7.20 0.79
C ILE A 172 25.17 -8.37 -0.21
N GLU A 173 25.49 -9.58 0.26
CA GLU A 173 25.51 -10.79 -0.57
C GLU A 173 24.12 -11.05 -1.18
N LEU A 174 23.07 -11.07 -0.36
CA LEU A 174 21.69 -11.32 -0.79
C LEU A 174 21.21 -10.26 -1.79
N LYS A 175 21.51 -8.98 -1.56
CA LYS A 175 21.25 -7.89 -2.51
C LYS A 175 21.92 -8.16 -3.87
N LYS A 176 23.22 -8.49 -3.87
CA LYS A 176 23.97 -8.78 -5.12
C LYS A 176 23.40 -10.01 -5.83
N MET A 177 23.03 -11.04 -5.08
CA MET A 177 22.37 -12.23 -5.63
C MET A 177 21.04 -11.85 -6.29
N LEU A 178 20.17 -11.12 -5.59
CA LEU A 178 18.88 -10.66 -6.11
C LEU A 178 19.05 -9.85 -7.40
N ALA A 179 19.94 -8.85 -7.40
CA ALA A 179 20.24 -8.03 -8.57
C ALA A 179 20.73 -8.87 -9.76
N SER A 180 21.65 -9.81 -9.52
CA SER A 180 22.13 -10.73 -10.56
C SER A 180 21.01 -11.62 -11.11
N ARG A 181 20.13 -12.13 -10.25
CA ARG A 181 18.99 -12.97 -10.67
C ARG A 181 17.98 -12.20 -11.48
N ILE A 182 17.71 -10.94 -11.15
CA ILE A 182 16.84 -10.07 -11.95
C ILE A 182 17.45 -9.87 -13.36
N GLN A 183 18.74 -9.56 -13.45
CA GLN A 183 19.42 -9.36 -14.74
C GLN A 183 19.43 -10.63 -15.61
N LEU A 184 19.56 -11.81 -14.98
CA LEU A 184 19.65 -13.11 -15.68
C LEU A 184 18.28 -13.80 -15.87
N GLY A 185 17.21 -13.27 -15.28
CA GLY A 185 15.92 -13.97 -15.11
C GLY A 185 15.17 -14.29 -16.41
N ILE A 186 15.58 -13.72 -17.55
CA ILE A 186 14.99 -13.99 -18.87
C ILE A 186 15.27 -15.44 -19.34
N PHE A 187 16.27 -16.14 -18.77
CA PHE A 187 16.69 -17.49 -19.21
C PHE A 187 16.55 -18.56 -18.10
N GLY A 188 15.31 -18.95 -17.75
CA GLY A 188 15.04 -20.12 -16.90
C GLY A 188 15.35 -19.94 -15.40
N GLY A 189 15.44 -18.68 -14.94
CA GLY A 189 15.87 -18.33 -13.59
C GLY A 189 14.76 -18.20 -12.55
N THR A 190 13.49 -18.42 -12.88
CA THR A 190 12.33 -18.11 -12.01
C THR A 190 12.43 -18.73 -10.61
N ILE A 191 12.76 -20.02 -10.50
CA ILE A 191 12.92 -20.69 -9.21
C ILE A 191 14.09 -20.09 -8.40
N LYS A 192 15.20 -19.74 -9.08
CA LYS A 192 16.35 -19.13 -8.42
C LYS A 192 16.05 -17.71 -7.96
N LEU A 193 15.25 -16.97 -8.72
CA LEU A 193 14.79 -15.63 -8.34
C LEU A 193 13.84 -15.69 -7.15
N LEU A 194 12.90 -16.64 -7.14
CA LEU A 194 11.99 -16.88 -6.01
C LEU A 194 12.78 -17.18 -4.73
N ARG A 195 13.73 -18.11 -4.80
CA ARG A 195 14.61 -18.41 -3.66
C ARG A 195 15.37 -17.19 -3.17
N SER A 196 15.87 -16.34 -4.07
CA SER A 196 16.55 -15.12 -3.66
C SER A 196 15.62 -14.10 -2.98
N VAL A 197 14.33 -14.06 -3.34
CA VAL A 197 13.32 -13.26 -2.64
C VAL A 197 13.04 -13.84 -1.25
N GLU A 198 12.88 -15.17 -1.16
CA GLU A 198 12.68 -15.90 0.11
C GLU A 198 13.86 -15.69 1.06
N ASP A 199 15.10 -15.93 0.58
CA ASP A 199 16.32 -15.75 1.34
C ASP A 199 16.43 -14.33 1.92
N VAL A 200 15.98 -13.31 1.18
CA VAL A 200 15.96 -11.92 1.65
C VAL A 200 14.89 -11.72 2.73
N PHE A 201 13.67 -12.23 2.56
CA PHE A 201 12.63 -12.11 3.58
C PHE A 201 12.98 -12.87 4.86
N ASP A 202 13.51 -14.08 4.76
CA ASP A 202 13.94 -14.88 5.92
C ASP A 202 15.09 -14.22 6.66
N TYR A 203 15.99 -13.57 5.93
CA TYR A 203 17.07 -12.83 6.54
C TYR A 203 16.58 -11.53 7.20
N ILE A 204 15.68 -10.77 6.58
CA ILE A 204 15.12 -9.54 7.17
C ILE A 204 14.21 -9.87 8.37
N PHE A 205 13.46 -10.97 8.30
CA PHE A 205 12.54 -11.43 9.33
C PHE A 205 12.97 -12.81 9.84
N PRO A 206 14.00 -12.87 10.71
CA PRO A 206 14.52 -14.14 11.20
C PRO A 206 13.48 -14.89 12.02
N ASN A 207 13.48 -16.22 11.87
CA ASN A 207 12.55 -17.12 12.56
C ASN A 207 11.08 -16.72 12.32
N ASN A 208 10.75 -16.25 11.12
CA ASN A 208 9.37 -16.17 10.71
C ASN A 208 8.83 -17.59 10.51
N GLU A 209 7.57 -17.80 10.88
CA GLU A 209 6.91 -19.10 10.73
C GLU A 209 5.79 -19.00 9.69
N TRP A 210 5.94 -18.10 8.71
CA TRP A 210 4.84 -17.76 7.78
C TRP A 210 4.43 -18.93 6.89
N GLU A 211 5.36 -19.84 6.59
CA GLU A 211 5.10 -21.10 5.87
C GLU A 211 4.44 -22.19 6.74
N HIS A 212 4.42 -22.03 8.07
CA HIS A 212 3.83 -23.04 8.95
C HIS A 212 2.31 -22.91 8.97
N PHE A 213 1.63 -23.94 8.50
CA PHE A 213 0.17 -24.04 8.57
C PHE A 213 -0.30 -24.05 10.02
N ALA A 214 -1.04 -23.02 10.42
CA ALA A 214 -1.80 -23.00 11.66
C ALA A 214 -3.27 -23.36 11.37
N PRO A 215 -3.83 -24.40 12.01
CA PRO A 215 -5.22 -24.81 11.78
C PRO A 215 -6.25 -23.77 12.25
N SER A 216 -5.84 -22.81 13.07
CA SER A 216 -6.67 -21.68 13.52
C SER A 216 -5.87 -20.39 13.50
N VAL A 217 -6.38 -19.40 12.77
CA VAL A 217 -5.83 -18.05 12.76
C VAL A 217 -6.49 -17.26 13.88
N SER A 218 -5.75 -16.92 14.93
CA SER A 218 -6.20 -15.94 15.92
C SER A 218 -6.06 -14.53 15.32
N LYS A 219 -7.15 -13.77 15.28
CA LYS A 219 -7.09 -12.35 14.88
C LYS A 219 -6.10 -11.63 15.80
N PHE A 220 -5.21 -10.79 15.25
CA PHE A 220 -4.32 -9.96 16.06
C PHE A 220 -5.11 -9.13 17.10
N GLU A 221 -5.04 -9.57 18.36
CA GLU A 221 -5.75 -9.00 19.52
C GLU A 221 -5.02 -7.75 20.03
N ASN A 222 -4.98 -6.70 19.24
CA ASN A 222 -4.86 -5.35 19.79
C ASN A 222 -6.20 -4.67 19.53
N GLY A 223 -6.93 -4.45 20.63
CA GLY A 223 -8.17 -3.69 20.65
C GLY A 223 -7.98 -2.31 20.05
N THR A 224 -9.10 -1.66 19.76
CA THR A 224 -9.18 -0.28 19.24
C THR A 224 -8.44 0.79 20.07
N GLU A 225 -7.88 0.42 21.23
CA GLU A 225 -7.05 1.29 22.06
C GLU A 225 -5.56 1.09 21.77
N GLY A 226 -5.05 1.94 20.87
CA GLY A 226 -3.62 2.17 20.66
C GLY A 226 -2.98 1.24 19.64
N PHE A 227 -2.99 1.64 18.37
CA PHE A 227 -2.06 1.08 17.39
C PHE A 227 -0.62 1.32 17.87
N ASN A 228 0.09 0.24 18.26
CA ASN A 228 1.48 0.29 18.67
C ASN A 228 2.33 -0.50 17.68
N ARG A 229 3.16 0.20 16.90
CA ARG A 229 4.06 -0.39 15.90
C ARG A 229 5.04 -1.40 16.49
N ASN A 230 5.37 -1.29 17.77
CA ASN A 230 6.30 -2.20 18.44
C ASN A 230 5.68 -3.58 18.71
N ASN A 231 4.36 -3.74 18.56
CA ASN A 231 3.69 -5.02 18.74
C ASN A 231 3.77 -5.93 17.50
N PHE A 232 4.25 -5.40 16.37
CA PHE A 232 4.43 -6.15 15.13
C PHE A 232 5.81 -6.81 15.12
N ARG A 233 5.95 -7.92 14.38
CA ARG A 233 7.28 -8.45 14.07
C ARG A 233 8.09 -7.40 13.31
N GLN A 234 9.25 -7.06 13.85
CA GLN A 234 10.11 -6.02 13.28
C GLN A 234 11.10 -6.61 12.27
N PRO A 235 11.24 -5.99 11.07
CA PRO A 235 12.35 -6.30 10.18
C PRO A 235 13.69 -5.87 10.78
N MET A 236 14.74 -6.62 10.46
CA MET A 236 16.11 -6.18 10.70
C MET A 236 16.51 -5.15 9.64
N PHE A 237 17.25 -4.12 10.06
CA PHE A 237 17.94 -3.13 9.22
C PHE A 237 17.09 -2.18 8.36
N ILE A 238 15.82 -2.49 8.11
CA ILE A 238 14.90 -1.75 7.23
C ILE A 238 13.70 -1.29 8.04
N SER A 239 13.06 -0.18 7.66
CA SER A 239 11.82 0.25 8.31
C SER A 239 10.64 -0.67 7.95
N LEU A 240 9.78 -0.94 8.93
CA LEU A 240 8.55 -1.72 8.73
C LEU A 240 7.67 -1.12 7.61
N ASP A 241 7.55 0.20 7.58
CA ASP A 241 6.74 0.95 6.61
C ASP A 241 7.19 0.74 5.17
N SER A 242 8.50 0.55 4.94
CA SER A 242 9.07 0.34 3.60
C SER A 242 8.82 -1.08 3.09
N ILE A 243 8.99 -2.09 3.95
CA ILE A 243 9.01 -3.50 3.54
C ILE A 243 7.62 -4.15 3.51
N VAL A 244 6.70 -3.71 4.37
CA VAL A 244 5.37 -4.32 4.52
C VAL A 244 4.58 -4.37 3.20
N PRO A 245 4.53 -3.32 2.35
CA PRO A 245 3.80 -3.41 1.08
C PRO A 245 4.31 -4.54 0.18
N VAL A 246 5.63 -4.71 0.07
CA VAL A 246 6.23 -5.77 -0.76
C VAL A 246 6.01 -7.14 -0.12
N LEU A 247 6.08 -7.25 1.21
CA LEU A 247 5.81 -8.49 1.94
C LEU A 247 4.34 -8.94 1.77
N ILE A 248 3.39 -8.01 1.85
CA ILE A 248 1.98 -8.30 1.56
C ILE A 248 1.83 -8.75 0.10
N GLY A 249 2.47 -8.04 -0.84
CA GLY A 249 2.52 -8.46 -2.24
C GLY A 249 3.08 -9.89 -2.42
N PHE A 250 4.13 -10.25 -1.68
CA PHE A 250 4.74 -11.57 -1.70
C PHE A 250 3.79 -12.63 -1.14
N ALA A 251 3.10 -12.32 -0.05
CA ALA A 251 2.10 -13.21 0.53
C ALA A 251 0.93 -13.48 -0.43
N PHE A 252 0.46 -12.45 -1.15
CA PHE A 252 -0.52 -12.61 -2.22
C PHE A 252 0.01 -13.44 -3.39
N PHE A 253 1.26 -13.21 -3.78
CA PHE A 253 1.93 -14.01 -4.81
C PHE A 253 1.99 -15.49 -4.43
N ARG A 254 2.39 -15.81 -3.19
CA ARG A 254 2.41 -17.19 -2.65
C ARG A 254 1.02 -17.82 -2.66
N ALA A 255 0.01 -17.11 -2.15
CA ALA A 255 -1.37 -17.58 -2.17
C ALA A 255 -1.90 -17.82 -3.60
N ARG A 256 -1.61 -16.91 -4.53
CA ARG A 256 -2.12 -16.98 -5.91
C ARG A 256 -1.46 -18.08 -6.74
N PHE A 257 -0.14 -18.20 -6.67
CA PHE A 257 0.62 -19.05 -7.60
C PHE A 257 1.05 -20.40 -7.01
N PHE A 258 1.00 -20.54 -5.68
CA PHE A 258 1.39 -21.77 -4.96
C PHE A 258 0.25 -22.33 -4.08
N ASP A 259 -0.93 -21.72 -4.10
CA ASP A 259 -2.10 -22.09 -3.28
C ASP A 259 -1.84 -21.99 -1.75
N GLU A 260 -0.87 -21.18 -1.35
CA GLU A 260 -0.47 -20.99 0.05
C GLU A 260 -1.28 -19.90 0.76
N VAL A 261 -2.59 -20.09 0.80
CA VAL A 261 -3.52 -19.11 1.42
C VAL A 261 -3.22 -18.87 2.91
N HIS A 262 -2.67 -19.89 3.59
CA HIS A 262 -2.24 -19.78 4.99
C HIS A 262 -1.13 -18.73 5.18
N TYR A 263 -0.19 -18.61 4.25
CA TYR A 263 0.89 -17.64 4.31
C TYR A 263 0.33 -16.21 4.30
N LEU A 264 -0.62 -15.96 3.40
CA LEU A 264 -1.34 -14.70 3.32
C LEU A 264 -2.14 -14.38 4.58
N ALA A 265 -2.84 -15.38 5.13
CA ALA A 265 -3.56 -15.23 6.39
C ALA A 265 -2.63 -14.81 7.53
N LYS A 266 -1.48 -15.49 7.65
CA LYS A 266 -0.50 -15.25 8.69
C LYS A 266 0.11 -13.85 8.59
N VAL A 267 0.59 -13.47 7.41
CA VAL A 267 1.19 -12.15 7.16
C VAL A 267 0.17 -11.02 7.34
N CYS A 268 -1.03 -11.14 6.77
CA CYS A 268 -1.98 -10.02 6.78
C CYS A 268 -2.78 -9.89 8.09
N TYR A 269 -3.09 -11.00 8.78
CA TYR A 269 -4.04 -11.00 9.91
C TYR A 269 -3.44 -11.42 11.25
N GLU A 270 -2.62 -12.48 11.31
CA GLU A 270 -1.96 -12.88 12.56
C GLU A 270 -0.89 -11.87 12.94
N GLU A 271 -0.01 -11.56 12.01
CA GLU A 271 1.00 -10.51 12.16
C GLU A 271 0.37 -9.11 12.04
N GLY A 272 -0.81 -9.01 11.41
CA GLY A 272 -1.59 -7.78 11.35
C GLY A 272 -1.04 -6.71 10.41
N PHE A 273 -0.17 -7.04 9.46
CA PHE A 273 0.52 -6.05 8.62
C PHE A 273 -0.40 -5.17 7.76
N LEU A 274 -1.67 -5.55 7.52
CA LEU A 274 -2.66 -4.65 6.92
C LEU A 274 -2.88 -3.37 7.76
N LYS A 275 -2.74 -3.45 9.09
CA LYS A 275 -2.83 -2.28 9.97
C LYS A 275 -1.67 -1.31 9.77
N VAL A 276 -0.50 -1.80 9.35
CA VAL A 276 0.64 -0.95 8.98
C VAL A 276 0.35 -0.17 7.69
N LEU A 277 -0.30 -0.81 6.71
CA LEU A 277 -0.75 -0.10 5.50
C LEU A 277 -1.78 0.99 5.83
N TYR A 278 -2.68 0.74 6.78
CA TYR A 278 -3.62 1.76 7.23
C TYR A 278 -2.90 2.92 7.93
N ASP A 279 -2.01 2.61 8.87
CA ASP A 279 -1.25 3.62 9.63
C ASP A 279 -0.37 4.48 8.73
N ARG A 280 0.28 3.87 7.73
CA ARG A 280 1.21 4.61 6.85
C ARG A 280 0.57 5.20 5.60
N PHE A 281 -0.44 4.56 5.04
CA PHE A 281 -0.96 4.88 3.70
C PHE A 281 -2.48 5.08 3.67
N LEU A 282 -3.16 5.04 4.82
CA LEU A 282 -4.62 5.14 4.94
C LEU A 282 -5.40 4.06 4.18
N ILE A 283 -4.73 2.97 3.82
CA ILE A 283 -5.36 1.82 3.17
C ILE A 283 -6.04 0.97 4.25
N SER A 284 -7.37 1.03 4.34
CA SER A 284 -8.12 0.37 5.41
C SER A 284 -8.16 -1.15 5.24
N GLU A 285 -7.88 -1.90 6.31
CA GLU A 285 -8.03 -3.36 6.37
C GLU A 285 -9.44 -3.84 5.95
N ASN A 286 -10.48 -3.04 6.22
CA ASN A 286 -11.87 -3.36 5.85
C ASN A 286 -12.07 -3.45 4.33
N ASN A 287 -11.29 -2.68 3.57
CA ASN A 287 -11.35 -2.68 2.11
C ASN A 287 -10.59 -3.86 1.48
N TRP A 288 -9.92 -4.69 2.28
CA TRP A 288 -9.34 -5.96 1.84
C TRP A 288 -10.31 -7.13 2.00
N SER A 289 -11.51 -6.88 2.54
CA SER A 289 -12.57 -7.88 2.62
C SER A 289 -13.27 -8.05 1.27
N PHE A 290 -13.33 -9.29 0.77
CA PHE A 290 -13.87 -9.64 -0.56
C PHE A 290 -15.41 -9.79 -0.57
N ASP A 291 -16.11 -9.21 0.40
CA ASP A 291 -17.57 -9.34 0.55
C ASP A 291 -18.21 -7.97 0.85
N ARG A 292 -18.30 -7.14 -0.20
CA ARG A 292 -18.97 -5.82 -0.10
C ARG A 292 -20.50 -5.91 -0.03
N ASP A 293 -21.10 -7.08 -0.32
CA ASP A 293 -22.56 -7.26 -0.36
C ASP A 293 -23.16 -8.07 0.80
N LYS A 294 -22.35 -8.56 1.75
CA LYS A 294 -22.90 -9.21 2.94
C LYS A 294 -22.14 -8.77 4.17
N ARG A 295 -22.89 -8.18 5.10
CA ARG A 295 -22.65 -8.38 6.53
C ARG A 295 -22.62 -9.90 6.73
N VAL A 296 -21.44 -10.50 6.63
CA VAL A 296 -21.19 -11.78 7.28
C VAL A 296 -21.25 -11.45 8.76
N THR A 297 -22.44 -11.56 9.31
CA THR A 297 -22.60 -11.80 10.73
C THR A 297 -21.64 -12.92 11.06
N LEU A 298 -20.68 -12.64 11.95
CA LEU A 298 -19.72 -13.58 12.54
C LEU A 298 -20.38 -14.77 13.27
N GLU A 299 -21.69 -14.95 13.09
CA GLU A 299 -22.50 -16.02 13.65
C GLU A 299 -22.50 -17.20 12.67
N MET A 300 -21.70 -18.20 13.05
CA MET A 300 -21.82 -19.61 12.67
C MET A 300 -21.68 -19.95 11.17
N ILE A 301 -20.49 -20.43 10.79
CA ILE A 301 -20.38 -21.42 9.70
C ILE A 301 -19.80 -22.70 10.30
N ASN A 302 -20.69 -23.68 10.44
CA ASN A 302 -20.62 -24.89 11.25
C ASN A 302 -19.53 -25.94 10.89
N ASN A 303 -18.49 -25.64 10.12
CA ASN A 303 -17.57 -26.69 9.61
C ASN A 303 -16.07 -26.44 9.83
N GLY A 304 -15.67 -25.52 10.71
CA GLY A 304 -14.26 -25.40 11.14
C GLY A 304 -13.27 -24.92 10.07
N GLU A 305 -13.73 -24.50 8.89
CA GLU A 305 -12.87 -23.83 7.92
C GLU A 305 -12.65 -22.36 8.33
N PRO A 306 -11.41 -21.85 8.32
CA PRO A 306 -11.12 -20.47 8.71
C PRO A 306 -11.89 -19.46 7.83
N VAL A 307 -12.52 -18.46 8.45
CA VAL A 307 -13.19 -17.33 7.77
C VAL A 307 -12.27 -16.64 6.75
N ILE A 308 -10.96 -16.69 6.99
CA ILE A 308 -9.93 -16.14 6.09
C ILE A 308 -9.78 -17.00 4.83
N CYS A 309 -9.93 -18.33 4.90
CA CYS A 309 -10.00 -19.16 3.70
C CYS A 309 -11.13 -18.68 2.80
N ASN A 310 -12.31 -18.31 3.30
CA ASN A 310 -13.39 -17.80 2.44
C ASN A 310 -13.17 -16.37 1.90
N LEU A 311 -12.47 -15.50 2.63
CA LEU A 311 -12.07 -14.19 2.12
C LEU A 311 -11.07 -14.30 0.94
N PHE A 312 -10.18 -15.30 0.95
CA PHE A 312 -9.13 -15.46 -0.08
C PHE A 312 -9.32 -16.62 -1.05
N LEU A 313 -10.23 -17.56 -0.79
CA LEU A 313 -10.67 -18.58 -1.76
C LEU A 313 -11.28 -17.88 -2.99
N ARG A 314 -11.90 -16.70 -2.82
CA ARG A 314 -12.31 -15.87 -3.95
C ARG A 314 -11.13 -15.24 -4.71
N ALA A 315 -10.00 -14.96 -4.06
CA ALA A 315 -8.79 -14.51 -4.76
C ALA A 315 -8.23 -15.61 -5.70
N LYS A 316 -8.37 -16.89 -5.32
CA LYS A 316 -8.10 -18.06 -6.19
C LYS A 316 -8.99 -18.08 -7.44
N PHE A 317 -10.30 -17.88 -7.29
CA PHE A 317 -11.26 -17.86 -8.42
C PHE A 317 -11.22 -16.57 -9.27
N MET A 318 -10.62 -15.49 -8.78
CA MET A 318 -10.53 -14.21 -9.49
C MET A 318 -9.28 -14.07 -10.38
N ALA A 319 -8.37 -15.05 -10.31
CA ALA A 319 -7.08 -15.08 -11.01
C ALA A 319 -6.99 -16.18 -12.07
N GLU A 320 -8.04 -16.98 -12.28
CA GLU A 320 -8.08 -17.87 -13.44
C GLU A 320 -8.04 -17.02 -14.72
N PRO A 321 -7.02 -17.18 -15.58
CA PRO A 321 -7.20 -16.85 -16.97
C PRO A 321 -8.26 -17.80 -17.53
N MET A 322 -9.06 -17.35 -18.50
CA MET A 322 -9.78 -18.25 -19.43
C MET A 322 -8.78 -19.05 -20.30
N LEU A 323 -7.85 -19.78 -19.69
CA LEU A 323 -6.90 -20.64 -20.35
C LEU A 323 -7.04 -21.99 -19.68
N PHE A 324 -7.99 -22.78 -20.18
CA PHE A 324 -8.07 -24.26 -20.22
C PHE A 324 -9.51 -24.78 -20.45
N ALA A 325 -10.48 -23.93 -20.82
CA ALA A 325 -11.82 -24.40 -21.19
C ALA A 325 -11.89 -25.14 -22.53
N ASN A 326 -10.87 -25.07 -23.40
CA ASN A 326 -10.94 -25.63 -24.77
C ASN A 326 -9.82 -26.63 -25.14
N ALA A 327 -9.08 -27.19 -24.18
CA ALA A 327 -7.97 -28.11 -24.50
C ALA A 327 -8.27 -29.61 -24.32
N PHE A 328 -9.46 -29.96 -23.82
CA PHE A 328 -9.88 -31.37 -23.70
C PHE A 328 -11.36 -31.51 -24.02
N GLU A 329 -11.72 -31.38 -25.30
CA GLU A 329 -12.82 -32.19 -25.81
C GLU A 329 -12.30 -33.63 -25.95
N PRO A 330 -12.88 -34.61 -25.25
CA PRO A 330 -12.65 -36.00 -25.60
C PRO A 330 -13.31 -36.21 -26.96
N LYS A 331 -12.50 -36.47 -28.00
CA LYS A 331 -13.04 -37.07 -29.22
C LYS A 331 -13.49 -38.48 -28.86
N GLU A 332 -14.80 -38.68 -28.94
CA GLU A 332 -15.45 -40.00 -28.99
C GLU A 332 -14.95 -40.85 -30.17
#